data_AF-A0A0G4HRE0-F1
#
_entry.id   AF-A0A0G4HRE0-F1
#
_cell.length_a   1.000
_cell.length_b   1.000
_cell.length_c   1.000
_cell.angle_alpha   90.00
_cell.angle_beta   90.00
_cell.angle_gamma   90.00
#
_symmetry.space_group_name_H-M   'P 1'
#
loop_
_entity.id
_entity.type
_entity.pdbx_description
1 polymer ?
#
loop_
_entity_poly.entity_id
_entity_poly.type
_entity_poly.pdbx_seq_one_letter_code
_entity_poly.pdbx_strand_id
1 'polypeptide(L)'
;MAEMLKFRQTGQRHEIKYVCAPGCSGKTSSVLPAFLASDSFTHYLYIAFDNNERWTFGLSEKTPLLDERESAKEQGAKFAVECMRILLEEPDRTGPHEVPVGPRDLPSIDDSGDEMKSLLDRNLGANAKVLIHLDEHKKMCPRTNEENDPGAAFFQGAMEVFGGSRAVVVATYVEPPPLSPPTGSTYTWLSVLG
;
A
#
# COMPACT_ATOMS: atom_id res chain seq x y z
N MET A 1 -1.46 10.03 -16.82
CA MET A 1 -1.19 8.80 -16.03
C MET A 1 0.10 8.08 -16.44
N ALA A 2 0.27 7.60 -17.69
CA ALA A 2 1.47 6.83 -18.07
C ALA A 2 2.82 7.57 -17.83
N GLU A 3 2.92 8.86 -18.21
CA GLU A 3 4.10 9.70 -17.91
C GLU A 3 4.37 9.84 -16.40
N MET A 4 3.33 9.81 -15.57
CA MET A 4 3.52 9.90 -14.12
C MET A 4 4.05 8.60 -13.53
N LEU A 5 3.80 7.45 -14.14
CA LEU A 5 4.35 6.19 -13.67
C LEU A 5 5.85 6.12 -13.94
N LYS A 6 6.37 6.94 -14.88
CA LYS A 6 7.81 7.02 -15.15
C LYS A 6 8.56 7.36 -13.87
N PHE A 7 9.63 6.61 -13.67
CA PHE A 7 10.44 6.62 -12.47
C PHE A 7 11.34 7.86 -12.44
N ARG A 8 11.25 8.63 -11.36
CA ARG A 8 12.30 9.56 -10.95
C ARG A 8 12.55 9.31 -9.47
N GLN A 9 13.38 8.32 -9.14
CA GLN A 9 13.97 8.30 -7.79
C GLN A 9 14.83 9.55 -7.65
N THR A 10 14.27 10.62 -7.10
CA THR A 10 15.06 11.67 -6.49
C THR A 10 15.59 11.08 -5.19
N GLY A 11 16.76 10.45 -5.28
CA GLY A 11 17.34 9.66 -4.21
C GLY A 11 17.23 10.34 -2.85
N GLN A 12 16.62 9.63 -1.89
CA GLN A 12 16.61 9.77 -0.43
C GLN A 12 15.23 9.56 0.22
N ARG A 13 14.11 9.53 -0.51
CA ARG A 13 12.77 9.33 0.10
C ARG A 13 11.94 8.24 -0.58
N HIS A 14 11.22 7.47 0.22
CA HIS A 14 10.15 6.57 -0.24
C HIS A 14 9.05 7.39 -0.90
N GLU A 15 8.88 7.24 -2.22
CA GLU A 15 7.90 8.00 -2.98
C GLU A 15 6.68 7.13 -3.30
N ILE A 16 5.53 7.52 -2.75
CA ILE A 16 4.24 6.92 -3.07
C ILE A 16 3.44 7.94 -3.87
N LYS A 17 2.99 7.54 -5.05
CA LYS A 17 2.21 8.39 -5.95
C LYS A 17 0.75 8.30 -5.56
N TYR A 18 0.11 9.44 -5.34
CA TYR A 18 -1.29 9.49 -4.92
C TYR A 18 -2.20 9.89 -6.09
N VAL A 19 -3.32 9.20 -6.25
CA VAL A 19 -4.39 9.60 -7.17
C VAL A 19 -5.66 9.79 -6.37
N CYS A 20 -6.11 11.04 -6.29
CA CYS A 20 -7.33 11.41 -5.58
C CYS A 20 -8.42 11.75 -6.58
N ALA A 21 -9.56 11.08 -6.49
CA ALA A 21 -10.74 11.50 -7.23
C ALA A 21 -12.01 11.03 -6.50
N PRO A 22 -13.15 11.73 -6.70
CA PRO A 22 -14.42 11.35 -6.09
C PRO A 22 -14.83 9.89 -6.35
N GLY A 23 -15.78 9.39 -5.56
CA GLY A 23 -16.42 8.10 -5.83
C GLY A 23 -16.94 8.02 -7.28
N CYS A 24 -16.87 6.83 -7.87
CA CYS A 24 -17.31 6.57 -9.26
C CYS A 24 -16.56 7.35 -10.36
N SER A 25 -15.46 8.03 -10.06
CA SER A 25 -14.64 8.77 -11.05
C SER A 25 -13.82 7.90 -12.01
N GLY A 26 -13.80 6.57 -11.83
CA GLY A 26 -12.91 5.68 -12.58
C GLY A 26 -11.44 5.75 -12.15
N LYS A 27 -11.14 6.28 -10.97
CA LYS A 27 -9.76 6.38 -10.44
C LYS A 27 -9.01 5.05 -10.47
N THR A 28 -9.63 4.01 -9.92
CA THR A 28 -9.09 2.66 -9.87
C THR A 28 -8.89 2.10 -11.29
N SER A 29 -9.86 2.32 -12.18
CA SER A 29 -9.80 1.90 -13.58
C SER A 29 -8.79 2.67 -14.43
N SER A 30 -8.24 3.79 -13.97
CA SER A 30 -7.27 4.59 -14.72
C SER A 30 -5.82 4.07 -14.61
N VAL A 31 -5.52 3.30 -13.56
CA VAL A 31 -4.17 2.80 -13.28
C VAL A 31 -3.78 1.66 -14.21
N LEU A 32 -4.69 0.71 -14.45
CA LEU A 32 -4.43 -0.45 -15.30
C LEU A 32 -4.14 -0.06 -16.77
N PRO A 33 -4.93 0.81 -17.44
CA PRO A 33 -4.59 1.29 -18.78
C PRO A 33 -3.24 2.02 -18.83
N ALA A 34 -2.88 2.75 -17.76
CA ALA A 34 -1.59 3.42 -17.68
C ALA A 34 -0.42 2.45 -17.56
N PHE A 35 -0.61 1.34 -16.83
CA PHE A 35 0.33 0.22 -16.80
C PHE A 35 0.46 -0.43 -18.18
N LEU A 36 -0.66 -0.77 -18.83
CA LEU A 36 -0.66 -1.43 -20.15
C LEU A 36 -0.03 -0.58 -21.26
N ALA A 37 -0.14 0.75 -21.15
CA ALA A 37 0.50 1.69 -22.07
C ALA A 37 1.99 1.95 -21.75
N SER A 38 2.52 1.39 -20.67
CA SER A 38 3.89 1.60 -20.22
C SER A 38 4.78 0.41 -20.56
N ASP A 39 5.98 0.68 -21.06
CA ASP A 39 7.08 -0.28 -21.22
C ASP A 39 7.97 -0.39 -19.96
N SER A 40 7.64 0.39 -18.93
CA SER A 40 8.48 0.57 -17.74
C SER A 40 8.22 -0.47 -16.67
N PHE A 41 7.16 -1.28 -16.80
CA PHE A 41 6.77 -2.29 -15.81
C PHE A 41 6.58 -3.65 -16.48
N THR A 42 6.93 -4.70 -15.76
CA THR A 42 6.70 -6.09 -16.16
C THR A 42 5.56 -6.73 -15.39
N HIS A 43 5.26 -6.22 -14.18
CA HIS A 43 4.22 -6.77 -13.31
C HIS A 43 3.34 -5.66 -12.74
N TYR A 44 2.06 -5.97 -12.59
CA TYR A 44 1.06 -5.13 -11.95
C TYR A 44 0.43 -5.92 -10.80
N LEU A 45 0.58 -5.40 -9.58
CA LEU A 45 0.03 -5.98 -8.37
C LEU A 45 -1.06 -5.07 -7.84
N TYR A 46 -2.26 -5.60 -7.68
CA TYR A 46 -3.42 -4.86 -7.21
C TYR A 46 -3.82 -5.33 -5.81
N ILE A 47 -3.83 -4.41 -4.86
CA ILE A 47 -4.22 -4.65 -3.47
C ILE A 47 -5.36 -3.68 -3.16
N ALA A 48 -6.56 -4.20 -2.95
CA ALA A 48 -7.72 -3.41 -2.55
C ALA A 48 -7.99 -3.58 -1.05
N PHE A 49 -8.26 -2.49 -0.34
CA PHE A 49 -8.64 -2.53 1.07
C PHE A 49 -10.14 -2.33 1.29
N ASP A 50 -10.86 -1.93 0.24
CA ASP A 50 -12.32 -1.79 0.20
C ASP A 50 -12.80 -1.92 -1.26
N ASN A 51 -14.10 -1.84 -1.49
CA ASN A 51 -14.72 -1.72 -2.83
C ASN A 51 -14.36 -2.83 -3.84
N ASN A 52 -13.92 -4.00 -3.35
CA ASN A 52 -13.61 -5.16 -4.18
C ASN A 52 -14.16 -6.43 -3.53
N GLU A 53 -15.48 -6.64 -3.63
CA GLU A 53 -16.31 -7.63 -2.89
C GLU A 53 -15.70 -9.03 -2.67
N ARG A 54 -14.74 -9.46 -3.50
CA ARG A 54 -14.12 -10.79 -3.45
C ARG A 54 -12.64 -10.81 -3.10
N TRP A 55 -11.96 -9.66 -3.11
CA TRP A 55 -10.50 -9.56 -2.99
C TRP A 55 -10.08 -8.28 -2.26
N THR A 56 -10.62 -8.10 -1.06
CA THR A 56 -10.18 -7.05 -0.13
C THR A 56 -9.22 -7.60 0.91
N PHE A 57 -8.26 -6.79 1.33
CA PHE A 57 -7.38 -7.04 2.45
C PHE A 57 -7.84 -6.20 3.64
N GLY A 58 -7.99 -6.82 4.80
CA GLY A 58 -8.38 -6.13 6.02
C GLY A 58 -7.64 -6.69 7.22
N LEU A 59 -7.37 -5.83 8.20
CA LEU A 59 -6.90 -6.29 9.50
C LEU A 59 -7.98 -7.20 10.11
N SER A 60 -7.61 -8.38 10.63
CA SER A 60 -8.58 -9.26 11.28
C SER A 60 -9.26 -8.56 12.45
N GLU A 61 -10.58 -8.71 12.59
CA GLU A 61 -11.35 -8.14 13.72
C GLU A 61 -10.87 -8.67 15.08
N LYS A 62 -10.16 -9.81 15.08
CA LYS A 62 -9.57 -10.43 16.27
C LYS A 62 -8.22 -9.82 16.67
N THR A 63 -7.65 -8.99 15.80
CA THR A 63 -6.39 -8.30 16.03
C THR A 63 -6.69 -6.85 16.40
N PRO A 64 -6.60 -6.47 17.69
CA PRO A 64 -6.67 -5.07 18.05
C PRO A 64 -5.47 -4.32 17.46
N LEU A 65 -5.68 -3.05 17.10
CA LEU A 65 -4.58 -2.13 16.88
C LEU A 65 -3.82 -1.96 18.20
N LEU A 66 -2.49 -1.96 18.11
CA LEU A 66 -1.66 -1.70 19.29
C LEU A 66 -1.69 -0.20 19.59
N ASP A 67 -1.82 0.17 20.86
CA ASP A 67 -1.94 1.58 21.27
C ASP A 67 -0.59 2.31 21.22
N GLU A 68 0.51 1.57 21.40
CA GLU A 68 1.86 2.13 21.34
C GLU A 68 2.24 2.44 19.89
N ARG A 69 2.63 3.70 19.63
CA ARG A 69 2.94 4.21 18.29
C ARG A 69 3.91 3.31 17.50
N GLU A 70 5.04 2.93 18.09
CA GLU A 70 6.05 2.11 17.41
C GLU A 70 5.52 0.70 17.12
N SER A 71 4.89 0.06 18.12
CA SER A 71 4.27 -1.25 17.97
C SER A 71 3.16 -1.24 16.91
N ALA A 72 2.33 -0.19 16.84
CA ALA A 72 1.33 0.00 15.80
C ALA A 72 1.98 0.14 14.42
N LYS A 73 3.09 0.88 14.33
CA LYS A 73 3.86 1.06 13.09
C LYS A 73 4.44 -0.28 12.60
N GLU A 74 5.06 -1.06 13.47
CA GLU A 74 5.56 -2.41 13.15
C GLU A 74 4.41 -3.37 12.77
N GLN A 75 3.25 -3.24 13.42
CA GLN A 75 2.05 -3.98 13.08
C GLN A 75 1.60 -3.69 11.64
N GLY A 76 1.58 -2.41 11.25
CA GLY A 76 1.29 -1.99 9.88
C GLY A 76 2.32 -2.46 8.86
N ALA A 77 3.61 -2.46 9.22
CA ALA A 77 4.69 -2.98 8.39
C ALA A 77 4.48 -4.49 8.10
N LYS A 78 4.22 -5.28 9.15
CA LYS A 78 3.90 -6.71 9.03
C LYS A 78 2.62 -6.96 8.22
N PHE A 79 1.58 -6.13 8.41
CA PHE A 79 0.36 -6.19 7.61
C PHE A 79 0.63 -6.08 6.11
N ALA A 80 1.46 -5.12 5.69
CA ALA A 80 1.80 -4.93 4.28
C ALA A 80 2.50 -6.16 3.68
N VAL A 81 3.44 -6.75 4.42
CA VAL A 81 4.13 -7.99 4.05
C VAL A 81 3.14 -9.14 3.87
N GLU A 82 2.24 -9.35 4.81
CA GLU A 82 1.27 -10.44 4.74
C GLU A 82 0.23 -10.23 3.61
N CYS A 83 -0.18 -8.99 3.33
CA CYS A 83 -0.99 -8.69 2.13
C CYS A 83 -0.28 -9.17 0.86
N MET A 84 1.02 -8.85 0.74
CA MET A 84 1.81 -9.24 -0.42
C MET A 84 2.03 -10.75 -0.49
N ARG A 85 2.27 -11.40 0.65
CA ARG A 85 2.44 -12.85 0.73
C ARG A 85 1.18 -13.57 0.25
N ILE A 86 0.02 -13.21 0.77
CA ILE A 86 -1.27 -13.78 0.34
C ILE A 86 -1.47 -13.56 -1.16
N LEU A 87 -1.20 -12.35 -1.67
CA LEU A 87 -1.37 -12.03 -3.09
C LEU A 87 -0.49 -12.89 -4.01
N LEU A 88 0.77 -13.14 -3.62
CA LEU A 88 1.76 -13.83 -4.46
C LEU A 88 1.76 -15.35 -4.27
N GLU A 89 1.45 -15.84 -3.06
CA GLU A 89 1.65 -17.24 -2.68
C GLU A 89 0.33 -17.99 -2.46
N GLU A 90 -0.79 -17.28 -2.33
CA GLU A 90 -2.13 -17.86 -2.18
C GLU A 90 -3.11 -17.35 -3.27
N PRO A 91 -2.78 -17.41 -4.57
CA PRO A 91 -3.60 -16.81 -5.64
C PRO A 91 -4.99 -17.44 -5.78
N ASP A 92 -5.20 -18.65 -5.27
CA ASP A 92 -6.48 -19.37 -5.33
C ASP A 92 -7.38 -19.13 -4.10
N ARG A 93 -6.89 -18.41 -3.08
CA ARG A 93 -7.66 -18.16 -1.86
C ARG A 93 -8.82 -17.22 -2.15
N THR A 94 -10.05 -17.64 -1.91
CA THR A 94 -11.24 -16.83 -2.21
C THR A 94 -11.72 -16.00 -1.02
N GLY A 95 -12.22 -14.79 -1.28
CA GLY A 95 -12.98 -13.97 -0.33
C GLY A 95 -12.19 -12.79 0.26
N PRO A 96 -12.78 -12.02 1.17
CA PRO A 96 -12.04 -11.02 1.92
C PRO A 96 -10.92 -11.70 2.73
N HIS A 97 -9.70 -11.19 2.59
CA HIS A 97 -8.53 -11.70 3.26
C HIS A 97 -8.34 -10.96 4.58
N GLU A 98 -8.73 -11.64 5.66
CA GLU A 98 -8.27 -11.26 6.99
C GLU A 98 -6.76 -11.51 7.09
N VAL A 99 -6.01 -10.44 7.35
CA VAL A 99 -4.57 -10.46 7.46
C VAL A 99 -4.19 -10.66 8.94
N PRO A 100 -3.57 -11.79 9.29
CA PRO A 100 -3.30 -12.14 10.67
C PRO A 100 -2.02 -11.45 11.16
N VAL A 101 -2.17 -10.27 11.76
CA VAL A 101 -1.04 -9.60 12.41
C VAL A 101 -1.15 -9.84 13.92
N GLY A 102 -0.43 -10.84 14.43
CA GLY A 102 -0.42 -11.10 15.88
C GLY A 102 0.19 -9.93 16.68
N PRO A 103 -0.19 -9.74 17.96
CA PRO A 103 0.31 -8.64 18.80
C PRO A 103 1.72 -8.88 19.36
N ARG A 104 2.38 -9.98 18.98
CA ARG A 104 3.69 -10.39 19.50
C ARG A 104 4.64 -10.66 18.35
N ASP A 105 5.93 -10.54 18.64
CA ASP A 105 7.03 -10.82 17.72
C ASP A 105 6.82 -10.07 16.39
N LEU A 106 6.56 -8.77 16.52
CA LEU A 106 6.51 -7.88 15.36
C LEU A 106 7.96 -7.66 14.90
N PRO A 107 8.25 -7.92 13.61
CA PRO A 107 9.54 -7.58 13.04
C PRO A 107 9.70 -6.07 13.02
N SER A 108 10.96 -5.60 13.01
CA SER A 108 11.22 -4.20 12.74
C SER A 108 10.71 -3.80 11.36
N ILE A 109 10.59 -2.50 11.11
CA ILE A 109 10.18 -1.99 9.80
C ILE A 109 11.22 -2.36 8.73
N ASP A 110 12.50 -2.30 9.08
CA ASP A 110 13.60 -2.68 8.18
C ASP A 110 13.52 -4.17 7.81
N ASP A 111 13.33 -5.04 8.80
CA ASP A 111 13.16 -6.49 8.57
C ASP A 111 11.92 -6.77 7.70
N SER A 112 10.82 -6.04 7.93
CA SER A 112 9.61 -6.13 7.09
C SER A 112 9.87 -5.65 5.66
N GLY A 113 10.67 -4.60 5.50
CA GLY A 113 11.09 -4.09 4.19
C GLY A 113 11.96 -5.08 3.43
N ASP A 114 12.87 -5.77 4.12
CA ASP A 114 13.71 -6.80 3.52
C ASP A 114 12.93 -8.07 3.17
N GLU A 115 11.95 -8.48 4.00
CA GLU A 115 11.03 -9.57 3.66
C GLU A 115 10.13 -9.20 2.46
N MET A 116 9.65 -7.96 2.35
CA MET A 116 8.90 -7.48 1.18
C MET A 116 9.72 -7.57 -0.10
N LYS A 117 11.00 -7.17 -0.06
CA LYS A 117 11.91 -7.32 -1.22
C LYS A 117 12.13 -8.79 -1.57
N SER A 118 12.38 -9.63 -0.57
CA SER A 118 12.53 -11.08 -0.71
C SER A 118 11.31 -11.73 -1.36
N LEU A 119 10.09 -11.37 -0.94
CA LEU A 119 8.83 -11.82 -1.53
C LEU A 119 8.72 -11.48 -3.02
N LEU A 120 9.04 -10.25 -3.41
CA LEU A 120 9.02 -9.82 -4.81
C LEU A 120 10.09 -10.53 -5.63
N ASP A 121 11.30 -10.70 -5.09
CA ASP A 121 12.41 -11.34 -5.78
C ASP A 121 12.16 -12.83 -6.01
N ARG A 122 11.68 -13.54 -4.99
CA ARG A 122 11.44 -14.99 -5.07
C ARG A 122 10.28 -15.35 -6.00
N ASN A 123 9.23 -14.52 -6.04
CA ASN A 123 8.02 -14.82 -6.82
C ASN A 123 8.02 -14.21 -8.23
N LEU A 124 8.62 -13.02 -8.41
CA LEU A 124 8.58 -12.29 -9.70
C LEU A 124 9.96 -12.17 -10.37
N GLY A 125 11.04 -12.51 -9.65
CA GLY A 125 12.42 -12.40 -10.10
C GLY A 125 13.05 -11.04 -9.78
N ALA A 126 14.34 -11.03 -9.47
CA ALA A 126 15.11 -9.83 -9.08
C ALA A 126 15.09 -8.69 -10.11
N ASN A 127 14.85 -9.00 -11.39
CA ASN A 127 14.78 -8.02 -12.48
C ASN A 127 13.35 -7.51 -12.76
N ALA A 128 12.34 -7.94 -11.98
CA ALA A 128 10.96 -7.50 -12.17
C ALA A 128 10.84 -5.98 -12.02
N LYS A 129 10.05 -5.32 -12.86
CA LYS A 129 9.69 -3.92 -12.70
C LYS A 129 8.24 -3.88 -12.25
N VAL A 130 8.01 -3.69 -10.96
CA VAL A 130 6.71 -3.90 -10.34
C VAL A 130 6.00 -2.57 -10.13
N LEU A 131 4.73 -2.51 -10.51
CA LEU A 131 3.80 -1.46 -10.11
C LEU A 131 2.83 -2.04 -9.08
N ILE A 132 2.82 -1.50 -7.87
CA ILE A 132 1.86 -1.83 -6.81
C ILE A 132 0.78 -0.76 -6.81
N HIS A 133 -0.48 -1.17 -6.91
CA HIS A 133 -1.64 -0.31 -6.79
C HIS A 133 -2.39 -0.63 -5.49
N LEU A 134 -2.38 0.33 -4.56
CA LEU A 134 -3.06 0.29 -3.28
C LEU A 134 -4.41 1.02 -3.41
N ASP A 135 -5.50 0.28 -3.57
CA ASP A 135 -6.85 0.85 -3.74
C ASP A 135 -7.57 1.04 -2.41
N GLU A 136 -8.16 2.23 -2.24
CA GLU A 136 -8.83 2.65 -1.00
C GLU A 136 -7.94 2.48 0.25
N HIS A 137 -6.65 2.78 0.11
CA HIS A 137 -5.63 2.56 1.15
C HIS A 137 -5.96 3.18 2.53
N LYS A 138 -6.81 4.21 2.63
CA LYS A 138 -7.32 4.75 3.91
C LYS A 138 -8.21 3.76 4.69
N LYS A 139 -8.68 2.68 4.05
CA LYS A 139 -9.53 1.63 4.63
C LYS A 139 -8.75 0.41 5.13
N MET A 140 -7.42 0.44 5.10
CA MET A 140 -6.55 -0.63 5.65
C MET A 140 -6.88 -0.97 7.11
N CYS A 141 -7.15 0.06 7.93
CA CYS A 141 -7.45 -0.07 9.34
C CYS A 141 -8.38 1.06 9.81
N PRO A 142 -9.08 0.89 10.95
CA PRO A 142 -9.82 1.98 11.60
C PRO A 142 -8.88 3.13 11.98
N ARG A 143 -9.36 4.37 11.82
CA ARG A 143 -8.65 5.59 12.22
C ARG A 143 -9.55 6.49 13.04
N THR A 144 -9.01 7.03 14.13
CA THR A 144 -9.72 8.00 14.99
C THR A 144 -9.42 9.46 14.61
N ASN A 145 -8.31 9.71 13.89
CA ASN A 145 -7.78 11.05 13.59
C ASN A 145 -7.44 11.89 14.84
N GLU A 146 -7.20 11.24 15.99
CA GLU A 146 -6.68 11.88 17.19
C GLU A 146 -5.15 12.03 17.14
N GLU A 147 -4.57 12.86 18.02
CA GLU A 147 -3.12 13.18 18.02
C GLU A 147 -2.22 11.94 18.16
N ASN A 148 -2.73 10.87 18.78
CA ASN A 148 -2.06 9.58 18.95
C ASN A 148 -2.85 8.42 18.33
N ASP A 149 -3.52 8.67 17.20
CA ASP A 149 -4.29 7.64 16.47
C ASP A 149 -3.39 6.44 16.10
N PRO A 150 -3.57 5.26 16.73
CA PRO A 150 -2.76 4.08 16.42
C PRO A 150 -2.97 3.61 14.98
N GLY A 151 -4.14 3.89 14.38
CA GLY A 151 -4.41 3.63 12.97
C GLY A 151 -3.54 4.50 12.05
N ALA A 152 -3.18 5.72 12.47
CA ALA A 152 -2.25 6.57 11.71
C ALA A 152 -0.83 6.01 11.72
N ALA A 153 -0.37 5.50 12.87
CA ALA A 153 0.94 4.87 13.01
C ALA A 153 1.02 3.55 12.23
N PHE A 154 -0.02 2.71 12.32
CA PHE A 154 -0.17 1.50 11.51
C PHE A 154 -0.07 1.82 10.02
N PHE A 155 -0.84 2.79 9.56
CA PHE A 155 -0.81 3.22 8.17
C PHE A 155 0.58 3.69 7.75
N GLN A 156 1.28 4.44 8.61
CA GLN A 156 2.64 4.90 8.35
C GLN A 156 3.58 3.71 8.11
N GLY A 157 3.54 2.68 8.96
CA GLY A 157 4.39 1.49 8.82
C GLY A 157 4.09 0.69 7.55
N ALA A 158 2.81 0.49 7.23
CA ALA A 158 2.41 -0.21 6.01
C ALA A 158 2.92 0.50 4.74
N MET A 159 2.74 1.83 4.69
CA MET A 159 3.18 2.65 3.57
C MET A 159 4.71 2.72 3.48
N GLU A 160 5.43 2.73 4.60
CA GLU A 160 6.89 2.70 4.62
C GLU A 160 7.43 1.41 3.98
N VAL A 161 6.83 0.25 4.29
CA VAL A 161 7.20 -1.03 3.66
C VAL A 161 6.86 -1.06 2.17
N PHE A 162 5.65 -0.63 1.78
CA PHE A 162 5.28 -0.58 0.36
C PHE A 162 6.21 0.36 -0.43
N GLY A 163 6.41 1.59 0.06
CA GLY A 163 7.25 2.61 -0.59
C GLY A 163 8.76 2.35 -0.48
N GLY A 164 9.19 1.52 0.47
CA GLY A 164 10.57 1.03 0.62
C GLY A 164 10.91 -0.20 -0.19
N SER A 165 9.91 -0.80 -0.85
CA SER A 165 10.15 -1.82 -1.85
C SER A 165 10.86 -1.25 -3.09
N ARG A 166 11.37 -2.13 -3.93
CA ARG A 166 11.88 -1.75 -5.27
C ARG A 166 10.76 -1.46 -6.29
N ALA A 167 9.50 -1.55 -5.88
CA ALA A 167 8.35 -1.30 -6.74
C ALA A 167 7.99 0.19 -6.78
N VAL A 168 7.30 0.60 -7.85
CA VAL A 168 6.58 1.88 -7.86
C VAL A 168 5.23 1.66 -7.20
N VAL A 169 4.86 2.52 -6.26
CA VAL A 169 3.57 2.41 -5.55
C VAL A 169 2.66 3.56 -5.97
N VAL A 170 1.43 3.21 -6.34
CA VAL A 170 0.32 4.14 -6.57
C VAL A 170 -0.78 3.84 -5.57
N ALA A 171 -1.18 4.85 -4.80
CA ALA A 171 -2.29 4.76 -3.86
C ALA A 171 -3.48 5.60 -4.34
N THR A 172 -4.66 5.00 -4.40
CA THR A 172 -5.93 5.68 -4.73
C THR A 172 -6.82 5.80 -3.48
N TYR A 173 -7.68 6.82 -3.50
CA TYR A 173 -8.63 7.09 -2.41
C TYR A 173 -9.61 8.19 -2.84
N VAL A 174 -10.75 8.26 -2.14
CA VAL A 174 -11.85 9.19 -2.47
C VAL A 174 -11.59 10.64 -2.03
N GLU A 175 -11.07 10.82 -0.82
CA GLU A 175 -10.95 12.15 -0.19
C GLU A 175 -9.51 12.58 0.04
N PRO A 176 -9.09 13.79 -0.34
CA PRO A 176 -7.73 14.29 -0.19
C PRO A 176 -7.01 13.91 1.12
N PRO A 177 -5.69 13.63 1.12
CA PRO A 177 -4.98 13.38 2.37
C PRO A 177 -5.00 14.69 3.16
N PRO A 178 -4.93 14.65 4.50
CA PRO A 178 -4.63 15.87 5.26
C PRO A 178 -3.38 16.54 4.67
N LEU A 179 -3.45 17.85 4.42
CA LEU A 179 -2.43 18.63 3.70
C LEU A 179 -1.03 18.63 4.36
N SER A 180 -0.91 18.07 5.56
CA SER A 180 0.35 17.93 6.28
C SER A 180 0.78 16.46 6.24
N PRO A 181 1.80 16.08 5.44
CA PRO A 181 2.36 14.75 5.57
C PRO A 181 2.90 14.59 6.99
N PRO A 182 2.69 13.44 7.66
CA PRO A 182 3.64 13.00 8.65
C PRO A 182 4.99 13.00 7.96
N THR A 183 5.98 13.66 8.56
CA THR A 183 7.34 13.84 8.06
C THR A 183 7.80 12.66 7.19
N GLY A 184 7.94 12.83 5.85
CA GLY A 184 8.52 11.79 4.99
C GLY A 184 7.94 11.58 3.59
N SER A 185 6.69 11.98 3.31
CA SER A 185 6.04 11.70 2.00
C SER A 185 5.74 12.96 1.17
N THR A 186 5.91 12.86 -0.15
CA THR A 186 5.56 13.93 -1.12
C THR A 186 4.22 13.60 -1.78
N TYR A 187 3.26 14.52 -1.77
CA TYR A 187 1.98 14.38 -2.49
C TYR A 187 2.06 15.01 -3.88
N THR A 188 1.65 14.27 -4.92
CA THR A 188 1.31 14.88 -6.21
C THR A 188 -0.21 14.89 -6.34
N TRP A 189 -0.79 16.10 -6.49
CA TRP A 189 -2.22 16.30 -6.65
C TRP A 189 -2.62 16.23 -8.11
N LEU A 190 -3.64 15.43 -8.41
CA LEU A 190 -4.22 15.37 -9.75
C LEU A 190 -5.73 15.41 -9.67
N SER A 191 -6.30 16.49 -10.15
CA SER A 191 -7.68 16.51 -10.63
C SER A 191 -7.73 15.76 -11.95
N VAL A 192 -8.37 14.59 -11.96
CA VAL A 192 -8.85 14.01 -13.23
C VAL A 192 -10.02 14.88 -13.66
N LEU A 193 -9.75 15.90 -14.46
CA LEU A 193 -10.79 16.59 -15.22
C LEU A 193 -11.19 15.65 -16.36
N GLY A 194 -12.43 15.16 -16.31
CA GLY A 194 -13.07 14.42 -17.40
C GLY A 194 -13.33 15.30 -18.62
#